data_AF-A0A9W8DV00-F1
#
_entry.id   AF-A0A9W8DV00-F1
#
_cell.length_a   1.000
_cell.length_b   1.000
_cell.length_c   1.000
_cell.angle_alpha   90.00
_cell.angle_beta   90.00
_cell.angle_gamma   90.00
#
_symmetry.space_group_name_H-M   'P 1'
#
loop_
_entity.id
_entity.type
_entity.pdbx_description
1 polymer ?
#
loop_
_entity_poly.entity_id
_entity_poly.type
_entity_poly.pdbx_seq_one_letter_code
_entity_poly.pdbx_strand_id
1 'polypeptide(L)'
;MDPLNDAVKELSWTVLERLSRVTRFYRESTAHLLEHPLGRPLVPLLPSALVSHVQVPRGAQEVCDDYESARVYLAKWASSHFARAEAERPGHAQHQATSLGPDGGSPLQASVWQEWLAEQTECGEFEILTSSAAPPLVRSNQPLSAERWVGFFALDTPTTDGTRRSDDTNFRPGQLTVTADEVRRAVFAGGVDPDIRPEVWKFLLGLYPWGSDEAGRYILRTRLTNEYYDIKARWLNRPAEHETAEFKEQCSRIEKDVLRTDRTVSLFAASDSPTPPRAAGDRDGGDSPPATDEDTASSETSGLPGTNANLEIMKDILMSYHYHNRDLGYVQGMSDLLAPIYAVMQDEVETFWCFVAFMDRMEPNFRRDQAGMHKQLQTLCDLTQFMLPRFYQFLVDHDADNMFCAFRWLLIWFKREFAFADILVLWEVLWSDHLTPHFYYFVALAILDQHADVIAENLAAFDEILKYINDLSGTIDLSATLRRAEILYHRFGQQMDFFDRHAQPSCPAEGKEGTGTAPVASNVTALPPSIPATLRALRPVRVPSAARSTLSSVAQTITE
;
A
#
# COMPACT_ATOMS: atom_id res chain seq x y z
N MET A 1 -25.82 26.19 2.04
CA MET A 1 -24.45 25.73 2.31
C MET A 1 -23.97 26.57 3.47
N ASP A 2 -24.08 26.06 4.69
CA ASP A 2 -23.73 26.81 5.90
C ASP A 2 -22.23 26.68 6.17
N PRO A 3 -21.44 27.76 6.04
CA PRO A 3 -19.98 27.72 6.20
C PRO A 3 -19.53 27.29 7.61
N LEU A 4 -20.42 27.42 8.60
CA LEU A 4 -20.22 26.91 9.96
C LEU A 4 -20.24 25.38 10.02
N ASN A 5 -21.08 24.71 9.21
CA ASN A 5 -21.17 23.25 9.21
C ASN A 5 -19.96 22.60 8.51
N ASP A 6 -19.44 23.27 7.47
CA ASP A 6 -18.23 22.82 6.76
C ASP A 6 -16.97 22.99 7.63
N ALA A 7 -16.81 24.14 8.29
CA ALA A 7 -15.71 24.37 9.23
C ALA A 7 -15.73 23.40 10.44
N VAL A 8 -16.94 23.05 10.88
CA VAL A 8 -17.19 22.10 11.97
C VAL A 8 -16.86 20.66 11.56
N LYS A 9 -17.18 20.25 10.33
CA LYS A 9 -16.76 18.97 9.76
C LYS A 9 -15.24 18.91 9.56
N GLU A 10 -14.61 19.97 9.08
CA GLU A 10 -13.15 20.02 8.94
C GLU A 10 -12.43 19.84 10.29
N LEU A 11 -12.94 20.46 11.36
CA LEU A 11 -12.42 20.30 12.71
C LEU A 11 -12.61 18.88 13.26
N SER A 12 -13.77 18.25 13.04
CA SER A 12 -13.99 16.86 13.47
C SER A 12 -13.04 15.91 12.75
N TRP A 13 -12.84 16.10 11.44
CA TRP A 13 -11.88 15.33 10.64
C TRP A 13 -10.43 15.51 11.15
N THR A 14 -10.02 16.74 11.47
CA THR A 14 -8.67 17.03 12.01
C THR A 14 -8.45 16.35 13.37
N VAL A 15 -9.48 16.24 14.21
CA VAL A 15 -9.42 15.55 15.51
C VAL A 15 -9.42 14.04 15.32
N LEU A 16 -10.28 13.50 14.46
CA LEU A 16 -10.34 12.08 14.11
C LEU A 16 -9.07 11.57 13.41
N GLU A 17 -8.41 12.40 12.62
CA GLU A 17 -7.11 12.12 12.00
C GLU A 17 -5.99 12.01 13.05
N ARG A 18 -5.96 12.92 14.04
CA ARG A 18 -5.01 12.82 15.16
C ARG A 18 -5.27 11.57 16.00
N LEU A 19 -6.54 11.17 16.14
CA LEU A 19 -6.95 9.96 16.85
C LEU A 19 -6.62 8.66 16.08
N SER A 20 -6.72 8.65 14.75
CA SER A 20 -6.35 7.49 13.92
C SER A 20 -4.82 7.27 13.87
N ARG A 21 -4.04 8.35 13.99
CA ARG A 21 -2.56 8.32 14.05
C ARG A 21 -2.02 7.88 15.41
N VAL A 22 -2.78 8.04 16.48
CA VAL A 22 -2.38 7.70 17.86
C VAL A 22 -3.41 6.76 18.47
N THR A 23 -3.39 5.51 18.00
CA THR A 23 -4.31 4.43 18.43
C THR A 23 -4.27 4.12 19.92
N ARG A 24 -3.24 4.57 20.66
CA ARG A 24 -3.05 4.26 22.09
C ARG A 24 -3.69 5.26 23.06
N PHE A 25 -4.16 6.42 22.58
CA PHE A 25 -4.63 7.55 23.40
C PHE A 25 -6.13 7.89 23.24
N TYR A 26 -6.93 6.95 22.75
CA TYR A 26 -8.32 7.17 22.30
C TYR A 26 -9.29 7.66 23.41
N ARG A 27 -9.16 7.16 24.66
CA ARG A 27 -10.15 7.37 25.73
C ARG A 27 -9.77 8.44 26.77
N GLU A 28 -8.47 8.59 27.10
CA GLU A 28 -8.00 9.63 28.03
C GLU A 28 -8.06 11.04 27.40
N SER A 29 -7.78 11.15 26.10
CA SER A 29 -7.81 12.44 25.40
C SER A 29 -9.23 12.99 25.25
N THR A 30 -10.22 12.12 25.03
CA THR A 30 -11.65 12.49 24.93
C THR A 30 -12.24 12.86 26.29
N ALA A 31 -11.87 12.15 27.37
CA ALA A 31 -12.20 12.55 28.74
C ALA A 31 -11.62 13.93 29.09
N HIS A 32 -10.33 14.17 28.81
CA HIS A 32 -9.69 15.47 29.03
C HIS A 32 -10.24 16.59 28.15
N LEU A 33 -10.64 16.31 26.90
CA LEU A 33 -11.30 17.27 26.01
C LEU A 33 -12.67 17.68 26.56
N LEU A 34 -13.44 16.75 27.12
CA LEU A 34 -14.78 17.02 27.65
C LEU A 34 -14.76 17.71 29.03
N GLU A 35 -13.68 17.51 29.80
CA GLU A 35 -13.41 18.23 31.05
C GLU A 35 -12.94 19.68 30.81
N HIS A 36 -12.36 19.99 29.65
CA HIS A 36 -11.84 21.31 29.33
C HIS A 36 -12.94 22.29 28.85
N PRO A 37 -12.99 23.55 29.34
CA PRO A 37 -14.04 24.52 29.00
C PRO A 37 -14.12 24.86 27.50
N LEU A 38 -13.04 24.63 26.72
CA LEU A 38 -13.03 24.79 25.25
C LEU A 38 -13.45 23.54 24.46
N GLY A 39 -13.60 22.37 25.09
CA GLY A 39 -14.03 21.14 24.40
C GLY A 39 -15.53 20.84 24.51
N ARG A 40 -16.26 21.51 25.42
CA ARG A 40 -17.73 21.46 25.50
C ARG A 40 -18.47 21.83 24.20
N PRO A 41 -18.01 22.78 23.36
CA PRO A 41 -18.63 23.06 22.07
C PRO A 41 -18.45 21.95 21.02
N LEU A 42 -17.49 21.03 21.22
CA LEU A 42 -17.16 19.96 20.28
C LEU A 42 -17.92 18.65 20.57
N VAL A 43 -18.59 18.55 21.71
CA VAL A 43 -19.38 17.37 22.13
C VAL A 43 -20.42 16.92 21.09
N PRO A 44 -21.19 17.82 20.43
CA PRO A 44 -22.21 17.40 19.46
C PRO A 44 -21.64 16.82 18.15
N LEU A 45 -20.32 16.85 17.96
CA LEU A 45 -19.62 16.48 16.73
C LEU A 45 -18.88 15.15 16.84
N LEU A 46 -18.76 14.64 18.06
CA LEU A 46 -18.21 13.31 18.29
C LEU A 46 -19.30 12.28 17.93
N PRO A 47 -18.94 11.16 17.28
CA PRO A 47 -19.83 10.03 17.07
C PRO A 47 -20.67 9.74 18.32
N SER A 48 -21.95 9.48 18.13
CA SER A 48 -22.94 9.25 19.21
C SER A 48 -22.43 8.24 20.24
N ALA A 49 -21.75 7.20 19.75
CA ALA A 49 -21.08 6.17 20.54
C ALA A 49 -20.05 6.75 21.53
N LEU A 50 -19.18 7.68 21.09
CA LEU A 50 -18.17 8.31 21.93
C LEU A 50 -18.77 9.17 23.05
N VAL A 51 -19.89 9.84 22.78
CA VAL A 51 -20.59 10.67 23.78
C VAL A 51 -21.29 9.80 24.84
N SER A 52 -21.87 8.67 24.43
CA SER A 52 -22.53 7.74 25.36
C SER A 52 -21.55 7.08 26.34
N HIS A 53 -20.32 6.75 25.91
CA HIS A 53 -19.35 6.05 26.77
C HIS A 53 -18.74 6.93 27.89
N VAL A 54 -18.80 8.26 27.77
CA VAL A 54 -18.30 9.19 28.80
C VAL A 54 -19.32 9.42 29.92
N GLN A 55 -20.60 9.12 29.67
CA GLN A 55 -21.70 9.33 30.63
C GLN A 55 -21.99 8.09 31.49
N VAL A 56 -21.31 6.96 31.27
CA VAL A 56 -21.52 5.71 32.00
C VAL A 56 -20.87 5.76 33.40
N PRO A 57 -21.57 5.38 34.49
CA PRO A 57 -20.98 5.29 35.82
C PRO A 57 -19.79 4.31 35.86
N ARG A 58 -18.68 4.67 36.52
CA ARG A 58 -17.41 3.91 36.53
C ARG A 58 -17.54 2.39 36.72
N GLY A 59 -18.43 1.91 37.58
CA GLY A 59 -18.63 0.46 37.81
C GLY A 59 -19.38 -0.28 36.69
N ALA A 60 -20.20 0.40 35.91
CA ALA A 60 -20.78 -0.15 34.68
C ALA A 60 -19.82 -0.03 33.49
N GLN A 61 -18.88 0.93 33.57
CA GLN A 61 -17.82 1.15 32.58
C GLN A 61 -16.85 -0.02 32.55
N GLU A 62 -16.37 -0.50 33.71
CA GLU A 62 -15.50 -1.69 33.80
C GLU A 62 -16.18 -2.95 33.22
N VAL A 63 -17.49 -3.12 33.46
CA VAL A 63 -18.24 -4.25 32.90
C VAL A 63 -18.41 -4.10 31.38
N CYS A 64 -18.75 -2.91 30.88
CA CYS A 64 -18.81 -2.65 29.43
C CYS A 64 -17.44 -2.90 28.77
N ASP A 65 -16.34 -2.50 29.41
CA ASP A 65 -14.97 -2.68 28.92
C ASP A 65 -14.59 -4.17 28.79
N ASP A 66 -15.01 -5.00 29.75
CA ASP A 66 -14.82 -6.44 29.71
C ASP A 66 -15.59 -7.08 28.54
N TYR A 67 -16.83 -6.62 28.27
CA TYR A 67 -17.65 -7.12 27.17
C TYR A 67 -17.13 -6.68 25.80
N GLU A 68 -16.75 -5.42 25.61
CA GLU A 68 -16.15 -4.91 24.35
C GLU A 68 -14.84 -5.64 24.03
N SER A 69 -14.00 -5.84 25.05
CA SER A 69 -12.74 -6.57 24.91
C SER A 69 -12.97 -8.06 24.58
N ALA A 70 -13.99 -8.67 25.18
CA ALA A 70 -14.39 -10.04 24.87
C ALA A 70 -14.94 -10.18 23.44
N ARG A 71 -15.72 -9.21 22.94
CA ARG A 71 -16.25 -9.24 21.57
C ARG A 71 -15.17 -9.13 20.51
N VAL A 72 -14.23 -8.20 20.68
CA VAL A 72 -13.07 -8.10 19.79
C VAL A 72 -12.21 -9.37 19.85
N TYR A 73 -12.04 -9.96 21.03
CA TYR A 73 -11.36 -11.24 21.18
C TYR A 73 -12.09 -12.38 20.45
N LEU A 74 -13.41 -12.49 20.62
CA LEU A 74 -14.24 -13.50 19.95
C LEU A 74 -14.22 -13.34 18.43
N ALA A 75 -14.30 -12.10 17.93
CA ALA A 75 -14.17 -11.81 16.51
C ALA A 75 -12.80 -12.28 15.96
N LYS A 76 -11.70 -12.03 16.68
CA LYS A 76 -10.37 -12.51 16.29
C LYS A 76 -10.24 -14.02 16.35
N TRP A 77 -10.83 -14.64 17.37
CA TRP A 77 -10.87 -16.08 17.49
C TRP A 77 -11.65 -16.70 16.34
N ALA A 78 -12.83 -16.15 16.00
CA ALA A 78 -13.64 -16.56 14.87
C ALA A 78 -12.86 -16.41 13.55
N SER A 79 -12.23 -15.26 13.32
CA SER A 79 -11.38 -15.03 12.14
C SER A 79 -10.23 -16.03 12.03
N SER A 80 -9.50 -16.27 13.13
CA SER A 80 -8.43 -17.28 13.17
C SER A 80 -8.96 -18.68 12.89
N HIS A 81 -10.15 -19.00 13.38
CA HIS A 81 -10.79 -20.29 13.16
C HIS A 81 -11.22 -20.46 11.69
N PHE A 82 -11.83 -19.43 11.09
CA PHE A 82 -12.17 -19.43 9.67
C PHE A 82 -10.91 -19.56 8.79
N ALA A 83 -9.85 -18.81 9.10
CA ALA A 83 -8.58 -18.91 8.38
C ALA A 83 -7.95 -20.32 8.45
N ARG A 84 -8.03 -20.99 9.61
CA ARG A 84 -7.56 -22.38 9.78
C ARG A 84 -8.44 -23.38 9.06
N ALA A 85 -9.76 -23.24 9.15
CA ALA A 85 -10.71 -24.08 8.43
C ALA A 85 -10.52 -23.98 6.91
N GLU A 86 -10.22 -22.78 6.40
CA GLU A 86 -9.90 -22.54 5.00
C GLU A 86 -8.56 -23.21 4.61
N ALA A 87 -7.53 -23.08 5.44
CA ALA A 87 -6.23 -23.72 5.22
C ALA A 87 -6.29 -25.26 5.28
N GLU A 88 -7.19 -25.81 6.10
CA GLU A 88 -7.37 -27.25 6.30
C GLU A 88 -8.35 -27.90 5.29
N ARG A 89 -9.02 -27.11 4.43
CA ARG A 89 -9.87 -27.67 3.37
C ARG A 89 -9.04 -28.54 2.42
N PRO A 90 -9.44 -29.81 2.19
CA PRO A 90 -8.72 -30.72 1.31
C PRO A 90 -8.89 -30.26 -0.15
N GLY A 91 -7.93 -29.44 -0.59
CA GLY A 91 -7.90 -28.77 -1.88
C GLY A 91 -6.78 -27.72 -1.88
N HIS A 92 -6.73 -26.82 -0.89
CA HIS A 92 -5.74 -25.74 -0.86
C HIS A 92 -4.27 -26.20 -0.81
N ALA A 93 -3.96 -27.28 -0.09
CA ALA A 93 -2.59 -27.80 0.02
C ALA A 93 -2.11 -28.56 -1.23
N GLN A 94 -2.99 -29.26 -1.95
CA GLN A 94 -2.64 -29.95 -3.21
C GLN A 94 -2.52 -28.96 -4.38
N HIS A 95 -3.26 -27.85 -4.33
CA HIS A 95 -3.25 -26.77 -5.32
C HIS A 95 -2.02 -25.84 -5.20
N GLN A 96 -1.23 -25.94 -4.12
CA GLN A 96 0.01 -25.18 -3.90
C GLN A 96 1.27 -25.82 -4.53
N ALA A 97 1.26 -27.10 -4.91
CA ALA A 97 2.49 -27.88 -5.06
C ALA A 97 2.79 -28.52 -6.45
N THR A 98 1.96 -28.37 -7.48
CA THR A 98 2.25 -28.94 -8.81
C THR A 98 2.33 -27.86 -9.89
N SER A 99 3.58 -27.55 -10.28
CA SER A 99 3.92 -26.76 -11.47
C SER A 99 3.34 -27.38 -12.74
N LEU A 100 2.84 -26.55 -13.65
CA LEU A 100 2.44 -26.97 -14.99
C LEU A 100 3.42 -26.41 -16.03
N GLY A 101 3.73 -27.28 -16.99
CA GLY A 101 4.62 -27.06 -18.11
C GLY A 101 4.11 -26.02 -19.13
N PRO A 102 4.78 -25.93 -20.29
CA PRO A 102 4.82 -24.70 -21.11
C PRO A 102 3.53 -24.37 -21.87
N ASP A 103 2.51 -25.22 -21.88
CA ASP A 103 1.34 -25.06 -22.73
C ASP A 103 0.12 -24.55 -21.95
N GLY A 104 -0.36 -23.38 -22.36
CA GLY A 104 -1.40 -22.60 -21.71
C GLY A 104 -2.77 -23.28 -21.68
N GLY A 105 -3.36 -23.30 -20.48
CA GLY A 105 -4.73 -23.74 -20.22
C GLY A 105 -4.80 -24.74 -19.07
N SER A 106 -4.69 -24.28 -17.81
CA SER A 106 -4.78 -25.18 -16.66
C SER A 106 -6.23 -25.36 -16.17
N PRO A 107 -6.70 -26.61 -15.94
CA PRO A 107 -7.99 -26.91 -15.29
C PRO A 107 -8.12 -26.32 -13.88
N LEU A 108 -7.00 -26.02 -13.22
CA LEU A 108 -6.93 -25.46 -11.87
C LEU A 108 -7.49 -24.03 -11.78
N GLN A 109 -7.39 -23.28 -12.89
CA GLN A 109 -7.83 -21.89 -12.93
C GLN A 109 -9.36 -21.78 -12.97
N ALA A 110 -10.01 -22.70 -13.69
CA ALA A 110 -11.45 -22.83 -13.71
C ALA A 110 -12.02 -23.20 -12.33
N SER A 111 -11.28 -23.99 -11.51
CA SER A 111 -11.75 -24.36 -10.17
C SER A 111 -11.70 -23.19 -9.18
N VAL A 112 -10.66 -22.35 -9.22
CA VAL A 112 -10.56 -21.16 -8.33
C VAL A 112 -11.70 -20.18 -8.61
N TRP A 113 -11.98 -19.91 -9.88
CA TRP A 113 -13.14 -19.09 -10.26
C TRP A 113 -14.45 -19.77 -9.87
N GLN A 114 -14.62 -21.09 -10.08
CA GLN A 114 -15.85 -21.80 -9.71
C GLN A 114 -16.09 -21.82 -8.20
N GLU A 115 -15.05 -21.99 -7.37
CA GLU A 115 -15.16 -21.98 -5.91
C GLU A 115 -15.58 -20.59 -5.40
N TRP A 116 -15.00 -19.53 -5.95
CA TRP A 116 -15.32 -18.14 -5.59
C TRP A 116 -16.63 -17.61 -6.21
N LEU A 117 -17.04 -18.16 -7.36
CA LEU A 117 -18.37 -17.91 -7.94
C LEU A 117 -19.46 -18.71 -7.21
N ALA A 118 -19.09 -19.84 -6.59
CA ALA A 118 -19.99 -20.67 -5.77
C ALA A 118 -20.11 -20.18 -4.33
N GLU A 119 -19.10 -19.46 -3.80
CA GLU A 119 -19.30 -18.57 -2.65
C GLU A 119 -20.42 -17.60 -3.01
N GLN A 120 -21.56 -17.72 -2.31
CA GLN A 120 -22.76 -16.95 -2.61
C GLN A 120 -22.46 -15.47 -2.53
N THR A 121 -22.19 -14.86 -3.69
CA THR A 121 -21.96 -13.44 -3.74
C THR A 121 -23.31 -12.75 -3.76
N GLU A 122 -23.50 -11.92 -2.75
CA GLU A 122 -24.78 -11.36 -2.29
C GLU A 122 -25.42 -10.36 -3.25
N CYS A 123 -24.87 -10.23 -4.46
CA CYS A 123 -25.41 -9.43 -5.55
C CYS A 123 -26.55 -10.15 -6.30
N GLY A 124 -26.91 -11.38 -5.93
CA GLY A 124 -27.84 -12.21 -6.69
C GLY A 124 -27.15 -12.86 -7.90
N GLU A 125 -27.86 -13.76 -8.58
CA GLU A 125 -27.44 -14.39 -9.84
C GLU A 125 -27.33 -13.33 -10.94
N PHE A 126 -26.31 -12.49 -10.87
CA PHE A 126 -25.75 -11.91 -12.08
C PHE A 126 -25.20 -13.09 -12.87
N GLU A 127 -25.51 -13.15 -14.16
CA GLU A 127 -24.96 -14.12 -15.10
C GLU A 127 -23.47 -13.82 -15.31
N ILE A 128 -22.69 -13.98 -14.22
CA ILE A 128 -21.25 -13.94 -14.19
C ILE A 128 -20.85 -15.20 -14.95
N LEU A 129 -20.14 -15.00 -16.05
CA LEU A 129 -19.90 -16.00 -17.07
C LEU A 129 -19.55 -17.37 -16.46
N THR A 130 -20.12 -18.41 -17.06
CA THR A 130 -19.60 -19.77 -16.97
C THR A 130 -18.07 -19.75 -17.05
N SER A 131 -17.40 -20.65 -16.31
CA SER A 131 -15.95 -20.64 -16.05
C SER A 131 -15.02 -20.52 -17.27
N SER A 132 -15.55 -20.56 -18.50
CA SER A 132 -14.83 -20.43 -19.76
C SER A 132 -14.43 -18.99 -20.15
N ALA A 133 -14.98 -17.95 -19.51
CA ALA A 133 -14.72 -16.56 -19.91
C ALA A 133 -14.05 -15.66 -18.84
N ALA A 134 -13.63 -16.22 -17.71
CA ALA A 134 -12.84 -15.49 -16.72
C ALA A 134 -11.39 -15.31 -17.20
N PRO A 135 -10.78 -14.11 -17.06
CA PRO A 135 -9.39 -13.89 -17.43
C PRO A 135 -8.46 -14.76 -16.56
N PRO A 136 -7.32 -15.22 -17.11
CA PRO A 136 -6.37 -15.99 -16.35
C PRO A 136 -5.73 -15.12 -15.27
N LEU A 137 -5.77 -15.58 -14.02
CA LEU A 137 -5.00 -15.00 -12.92
C LEU A 137 -3.50 -15.06 -13.24
N VAL A 138 -2.80 -13.95 -13.02
CA VAL A 138 -1.37 -13.79 -13.33
C VAL A 138 -0.49 -14.23 -12.16
N ARG A 139 -1.06 -14.32 -10.95
CA ARG A 139 -0.30 -14.58 -9.71
C ARG A 139 0.43 -15.92 -9.71
N SER A 140 1.68 -15.88 -9.27
CA SER A 140 2.61 -16.99 -9.13
C SER A 140 3.25 -16.97 -7.74
N ASN A 141 3.64 -18.14 -7.24
CA ASN A 141 4.38 -18.26 -5.98
C ASN A 141 5.90 -18.08 -6.17
N GLN A 142 6.38 -17.96 -7.41
CA GLN A 142 7.79 -17.79 -7.71
C GLN A 142 8.10 -16.34 -8.08
N PRO A 143 9.07 -15.70 -7.41
CA PRO A 143 9.50 -14.35 -7.76
C PRO A 143 10.25 -14.33 -9.09
N LEU A 144 10.42 -13.14 -9.67
CA LEU A 144 11.26 -12.92 -10.84
C LEU A 144 12.73 -13.26 -10.48
N SER A 145 13.27 -14.31 -11.09
CA SER A 145 14.65 -14.76 -10.86
C SER A 145 15.67 -13.88 -11.58
N ALA A 146 16.91 -13.90 -11.07
CA ALA A 146 18.04 -13.20 -11.68
C ALA A 146 18.29 -13.61 -13.13
N GLU A 147 18.19 -14.91 -13.43
CA GLU A 147 18.39 -15.44 -14.79
C GLU A 147 17.36 -14.87 -15.77
N ARG A 148 16.08 -14.85 -15.37
CA ARG A 148 15.00 -14.30 -16.20
C ARG A 148 15.15 -12.79 -16.37
N TRP A 149 15.55 -12.08 -15.31
CA TRP A 149 15.81 -10.64 -15.36
C TRP A 149 16.94 -10.30 -16.33
N VAL A 150 18.07 -10.99 -16.23
CA VAL A 150 19.22 -10.80 -17.14
C VAL A 150 18.85 -11.14 -18.58
N GLY A 151 18.01 -12.17 -18.79
CA GLY A 151 17.49 -12.56 -20.11
C GLY A 151 16.62 -11.50 -20.79
N PHE A 152 16.09 -10.51 -20.06
CA PHE A 152 15.33 -9.40 -20.63
C PHE A 152 16.20 -8.33 -21.30
N PHE A 153 17.52 -8.37 -21.14
CA PHE A 153 18.43 -7.38 -21.68
C PHE A 153 19.24 -7.90 -22.86
N ALA A 154 19.61 -6.99 -23.76
CA ALA A 154 20.51 -7.28 -24.86
C ALA A 154 21.92 -7.51 -24.28
N LEU A 155 22.32 -8.78 -24.21
CA LEU A 155 23.65 -9.21 -23.77
C LEU A 155 24.63 -9.27 -24.94
N ASP A 156 25.87 -8.88 -24.71
CA ASP A 156 26.97 -9.05 -25.65
C ASP A 156 27.48 -10.50 -25.58
N THR A 157 26.69 -11.43 -26.11
CA THR A 157 27.12 -12.83 -26.24
C THR A 157 27.86 -13.04 -27.56
N PRO A 158 29.03 -13.71 -27.55
CA PRO A 158 29.71 -14.09 -28.78
C PRO A 158 28.84 -15.10 -29.54
N THR A 159 28.56 -14.82 -30.81
CA THR A 159 27.81 -15.73 -31.68
C THR A 159 28.60 -17.03 -31.87
N THR A 160 27.92 -18.16 -32.09
CA THR A 160 28.51 -19.49 -32.29
C THR A 160 29.58 -19.53 -33.40
N ASP A 161 29.52 -18.59 -34.35
CA ASP A 161 30.48 -18.42 -35.45
C ASP A 161 31.71 -17.57 -35.09
N GLY A 162 31.91 -17.21 -33.82
CA GLY A 162 33.03 -16.40 -33.36
C GLY A 162 32.98 -14.92 -33.78
N THR A 163 31.97 -14.53 -34.57
CA THR A 163 31.64 -13.15 -34.87
C THR A 163 30.93 -12.53 -33.67
N ARG A 164 31.50 -11.46 -33.09
CA ARG A 164 30.83 -10.70 -32.05
C ARG A 164 29.66 -9.94 -32.67
N ARG A 165 28.50 -9.92 -32.00
CA ARG A 165 27.37 -9.05 -32.36
C ARG A 165 27.73 -7.56 -32.35
N SER A 166 28.87 -7.20 -31.74
CA SER A 166 29.43 -5.85 -31.69
C SER A 166 29.69 -5.20 -33.06
N ASP A 167 29.69 -5.95 -34.16
CA ASP A 167 29.84 -5.39 -35.52
C ASP A 167 28.53 -4.77 -36.06
N ASP A 168 27.40 -4.98 -35.38
CA ASP A 168 26.15 -4.27 -35.69
C ASP A 168 26.15 -2.89 -35.02
N THR A 169 26.28 -1.83 -35.82
CA THR A 169 26.30 -0.42 -35.36
C THR A 169 25.08 0.01 -34.54
N ASN A 170 23.99 -0.78 -34.55
CA ASN A 170 22.77 -0.53 -33.78
C ASN A 170 22.67 -1.33 -32.48
N PHE A 171 23.64 -2.18 -32.14
CA PHE A 171 23.62 -2.93 -30.89
C PHE A 171 23.84 -2.00 -29.68
N ARG A 172 22.85 -1.98 -28.78
CA ARG A 172 22.90 -1.20 -27.54
C ARG A 172 22.93 -2.15 -26.34
N PRO A 173 24.09 -2.40 -25.72
CA PRO A 173 24.19 -3.31 -24.58
C PRO A 173 23.33 -2.82 -23.42
N GLY A 174 22.67 -3.77 -22.76
CA GLY A 174 21.84 -3.48 -21.59
C GLY A 174 20.54 -2.73 -21.92
N GLN A 175 20.12 -2.68 -23.18
CA GLN A 175 18.76 -2.26 -23.56
C GLN A 175 17.77 -3.42 -23.39
N LEU A 176 16.54 -3.12 -22.99
CA LEU A 176 15.48 -4.12 -22.84
C LEU A 176 15.09 -4.72 -24.20
N THR A 177 15.09 -6.04 -24.32
CA THR A 177 14.65 -6.79 -25.53
C THR A 177 13.17 -7.14 -25.48
N VAL A 178 12.59 -7.17 -24.29
CA VAL A 178 11.16 -7.39 -24.03
C VAL A 178 10.42 -6.06 -23.85
N THR A 179 9.09 -6.10 -23.84
CA THR A 179 8.28 -4.92 -23.52
C THR A 179 8.29 -4.63 -22.02
N ALA A 180 8.17 -3.35 -21.63
CA ALA A 180 8.06 -2.96 -20.22
C ALA A 180 6.87 -3.66 -19.52
N ASP A 181 5.76 -3.87 -20.23
CA ASP A 181 4.58 -4.55 -19.71
C ASP A 181 4.82 -6.03 -19.41
N GLU A 182 5.74 -6.68 -20.12
CA GLU A 182 6.13 -8.06 -19.81
C GLU A 182 6.92 -8.15 -18.50
N VAL A 183 7.82 -7.20 -18.27
CA VAL A 183 8.53 -7.09 -16.99
C VAL A 183 7.55 -6.80 -15.86
N ARG A 184 6.67 -5.81 -16.04
CA ARG A 184 5.62 -5.45 -15.06
C ARG A 184 4.73 -6.64 -14.73
N ARG A 185 4.33 -7.42 -15.74
CA ARG A 185 3.56 -8.67 -15.54
C ARG A 185 4.34 -9.69 -14.71
N ALA A 186 5.63 -9.87 -15.00
CA ALA A 186 6.47 -10.81 -14.26
C ALA A 186 6.63 -10.40 -12.79
N VAL A 187 6.83 -9.12 -12.52
CA VAL A 187 6.88 -8.56 -11.16
C VAL A 187 5.52 -8.70 -10.46
N PHE A 188 4.42 -8.37 -11.15
CA PHE A 188 3.07 -8.50 -10.63
C PHE A 188 2.72 -9.96 -10.28
N ALA A 189 3.27 -10.94 -10.99
CA ALA A 189 2.97 -12.35 -10.75
C ALA A 189 3.45 -12.80 -9.37
N GLY A 190 4.72 -12.60 -9.03
CA GLY A 190 5.33 -13.21 -7.83
C GLY A 190 6.28 -12.32 -7.05
N GLY A 191 6.40 -11.03 -7.39
CA GLY A 191 7.41 -10.14 -6.82
C GLY A 191 8.80 -10.35 -7.43
N VAL A 192 9.82 -9.87 -6.74
CA VAL A 192 11.20 -9.84 -7.20
C VAL A 192 12.12 -10.57 -6.23
N ASP A 193 13.07 -11.33 -6.77
CA ASP A 193 14.11 -11.98 -5.99
C ASP A 193 14.99 -10.93 -5.26
N PRO A 194 15.34 -11.13 -3.97
CA PRO A 194 16.14 -10.19 -3.20
C PRO A 194 17.43 -9.71 -3.88
N ASP A 195 18.13 -10.57 -4.62
CA ASP A 195 19.45 -10.25 -5.17
C ASP A 195 19.38 -9.22 -6.31
N ILE A 196 18.28 -9.21 -7.06
CA ILE A 196 18.07 -8.25 -8.17
C ILE A 196 17.17 -7.07 -7.78
N ARG A 197 16.57 -7.12 -6.58
CA ARG A 197 15.60 -6.13 -6.11
C ARG A 197 16.09 -4.68 -6.25
N PRO A 198 17.32 -4.32 -5.85
CA PRO A 198 17.79 -2.93 -5.96
C PRO A 198 17.79 -2.44 -7.41
N GLU A 199 18.18 -3.28 -8.36
CA GLU A 199 18.22 -2.92 -9.78
C GLU A 199 16.81 -2.84 -10.39
N VAL A 200 15.92 -3.80 -10.08
CA VAL A 200 14.54 -3.79 -10.58
C VAL A 200 13.76 -2.58 -10.05
N TRP A 201 13.95 -2.22 -8.78
CA TRP A 201 13.27 -1.07 -8.16
C TRP A 201 13.62 0.25 -8.85
N LYS A 202 14.85 0.41 -9.34
CA LYS A 202 15.24 1.60 -10.12
C LYS A 202 14.41 1.75 -11.40
N PHE A 203 13.99 0.65 -12.03
CA PHE A 203 13.06 0.72 -13.18
C PHE A 203 11.61 0.94 -12.76
N LEU A 204 11.14 0.23 -11.71
CA LEU A 204 9.76 0.35 -11.22
C LEU A 204 9.42 1.76 -10.72
N LEU A 205 10.35 2.38 -9.99
CA LEU A 205 10.23 3.75 -9.48
C LEU A 205 10.60 4.80 -10.54
N GLY A 206 10.88 4.41 -11.78
CA GLY A 206 11.12 5.35 -12.88
C GLY A 206 12.47 6.06 -12.84
N LEU A 207 13.40 5.63 -11.99
CA LEU A 207 14.76 6.12 -11.95
C LEU A 207 15.51 5.80 -13.25
N TYR A 208 15.33 4.58 -13.75
CA TYR A 208 15.81 4.16 -15.05
C TYR A 208 14.65 4.08 -16.05
N PRO A 209 14.70 4.85 -17.15
CA PRO A 209 13.74 4.69 -18.23
C PRO A 209 13.80 3.28 -18.82
N TRP A 210 12.64 2.67 -19.08
CA TRP A 210 12.53 1.32 -19.66
C TRP A 210 13.27 1.14 -20.99
N GLY A 211 13.39 2.21 -21.79
CA GLY A 211 14.10 2.20 -23.06
C GLY A 211 15.60 2.55 -22.99
N SER A 212 16.15 2.77 -21.79
CA SER A 212 17.55 3.15 -21.59
C SER A 212 18.52 1.99 -21.89
N ASP A 213 19.73 2.33 -22.34
CA ASP A 213 20.87 1.43 -22.44
C ASP A 213 21.80 1.60 -21.21
N GLU A 214 22.78 0.72 -21.08
CA GLU A 214 23.69 0.71 -19.93
C GLU A 214 24.50 2.01 -19.80
N ALA A 215 25.02 2.52 -20.94
CA ALA A 215 25.78 3.76 -20.98
C ALA A 215 24.93 4.98 -20.57
N GLY A 216 23.68 5.05 -21.04
CA GLY A 216 22.72 6.08 -20.66
C GLY A 216 22.41 6.05 -19.16
N ARG A 217 22.24 4.85 -18.58
CA ARG A 217 22.03 4.70 -17.13
C ARG A 217 23.24 5.14 -16.31
N TYR A 218 24.46 4.88 -16.78
CA TYR A 218 25.68 5.35 -16.11
C TYR A 218 25.74 6.90 -16.06
N ILE A 219 25.52 7.57 -17.19
CA ILE A 219 25.49 9.03 -17.28
C ILE A 219 24.40 9.61 -16.38
N LEU A 220 23.21 8.99 -16.39
CA LEU A 220 22.09 9.40 -15.56
C LEU A 220 22.45 9.31 -14.07
N ARG A 221 23.09 8.23 -13.63
CA ARG A 221 23.53 8.07 -12.24
C ARG A 221 24.48 9.19 -11.83
N THR A 222 25.50 9.50 -12.64
CA THR A 222 26.44 10.59 -12.36
C THR A 222 25.72 11.94 -12.23
N ARG A 223 24.76 12.22 -13.12
CA ARG A 223 23.97 13.45 -13.05
C ARG A 223 23.15 13.51 -11.74
N LEU A 224 22.44 12.44 -11.40
CA LEU A 224 21.62 12.34 -10.20
C LEU A 224 22.47 12.48 -8.92
N THR A 225 23.68 11.94 -8.90
CA THR A 225 24.65 12.12 -7.81
C THR A 225 25.00 13.59 -7.61
N ASN A 226 25.37 14.29 -8.69
CA ASN A 226 25.72 15.72 -8.59
C ASN A 226 24.53 16.54 -8.09
N GLU A 227 23.35 16.31 -8.66
CA GLU A 227 22.13 17.05 -8.30
C GLU A 227 21.71 16.79 -6.85
N TYR A 228 21.88 15.57 -6.34
CA TYR A 228 21.66 15.24 -4.94
C TYR A 228 22.59 16.02 -4.01
N TYR A 229 23.91 16.01 -4.28
CA TYR A 229 24.86 16.72 -3.43
C TYR A 229 24.70 18.24 -3.51
N ASP A 230 24.24 18.78 -4.64
CA ASP A 230 23.84 20.18 -4.76
C ASP A 230 22.67 20.51 -3.83
N ILE A 231 21.68 19.62 -3.71
CA ILE A 231 20.56 19.77 -2.76
C ILE A 231 21.06 19.66 -1.32
N LYS A 232 21.87 18.64 -1.01
CA LYS A 232 22.42 18.41 0.33
C LYS A 232 23.25 19.61 0.80
N ALA A 233 24.05 20.19 -0.09
CA ALA A 233 24.85 21.38 0.20
C ALA A 233 24.01 22.61 0.56
N ARG A 234 22.77 22.74 0.06
CA ARG A 234 21.90 23.89 0.37
C ARG A 234 21.56 23.98 1.85
N TRP A 235 21.42 22.85 2.54
CA TRP A 235 21.10 22.82 3.96
C TRP A 235 22.34 22.57 4.80
N LEU A 236 23.29 21.75 4.34
CA LEU A 236 24.48 21.40 5.13
C LEU A 236 25.44 22.60 5.31
N ASN A 237 25.65 23.41 4.27
CA ASN A 237 26.65 24.49 4.28
C ASN A 237 26.11 25.85 4.75
N ARG A 238 24.92 25.89 5.36
CA ARG A 238 24.25 27.13 5.80
C ARG A 238 23.97 27.12 7.30
N PRO A 239 25.00 27.27 8.16
CA PRO A 239 24.83 27.24 9.61
C PRO A 239 23.88 28.32 10.14
N ALA A 240 23.74 29.45 9.43
CA ALA A 240 22.77 30.48 9.79
C ALA A 240 21.31 30.00 9.67
N GLU A 241 21.00 29.12 8.71
CA GLU A 241 19.66 28.52 8.59
C GLU A 241 19.40 27.49 9.70
N HIS A 242 20.44 26.87 10.26
CA HIS A 242 20.31 25.89 11.34
C HIS A 242 19.77 26.47 12.64
N GLU A 243 19.97 27.78 12.84
CA GLU A 243 19.45 28.49 14.00
C GLU A 243 17.96 28.86 13.88
N THR A 244 17.39 28.75 12.69
CA THR A 244 15.98 29.08 12.46
C THR A 244 15.04 28.09 13.16
N ALA A 245 13.90 28.59 13.63
CA ALA A 245 12.90 27.77 14.29
C ALA A 245 12.35 26.68 13.35
N GLU A 246 12.17 27.00 12.07
CA GLU A 246 11.69 26.07 11.05
C GLU A 246 12.66 24.89 10.88
N PHE A 247 13.96 25.15 10.72
CA PHE A 247 14.95 24.09 10.58
C PHE A 247 14.99 23.18 11.82
N LYS A 248 15.04 23.76 13.02
CA LYS A 248 15.05 23.01 14.28
C LYS A 248 13.78 22.16 14.45
N GLU A 249 12.63 22.69 14.06
CA GLU A 249 11.38 21.94 14.08
C GLU A 249 11.42 20.75 13.12
N GLN A 250 11.87 20.95 11.88
CA GLN A 250 11.96 19.88 10.89
C GLN A 250 12.97 18.80 11.31
N CYS A 251 14.16 19.19 11.79
CA CYS A 251 15.13 18.26 12.37
C CYS A 251 14.51 17.44 13.50
N SER A 252 13.87 18.09 14.47
CA SER A 252 13.28 17.40 15.62
C SER A 252 12.19 16.42 15.19
N ARG A 253 11.37 16.77 14.18
CA ARG A 253 10.33 15.89 13.64
C ARG A 253 10.94 14.67 12.94
N ILE A 254 11.93 14.89 12.08
CA ILE A 254 12.66 13.83 11.37
C ILE A 254 13.34 12.89 12.38
N GLU A 255 14.08 13.43 13.34
CA GLU A 255 14.79 12.67 14.35
C GLU A 255 13.86 11.75 15.16
N LYS A 256 12.74 12.29 15.65
CA LYS A 256 11.76 11.51 16.42
C LYS A 256 11.19 10.35 15.62
N ASP A 257 10.88 10.58 14.35
CA ASP A 257 10.30 9.57 13.48
C ASP A 257 11.33 8.52 13.02
N VAL A 258 12.56 8.93 12.71
CA VAL A 258 13.65 8.00 12.36
C VAL A 258 14.01 7.09 13.53
N LEU A 259 14.11 7.63 14.76
CA LEU A 259 14.45 6.83 15.94
C LEU A 259 13.39 5.77 16.31
N ARG A 260 12.13 5.98 15.93
CA ARG A 260 11.03 5.01 16.13
C ARG A 260 10.81 4.07 14.93
N THR A 261 11.60 4.19 13.87
CA THR A 261 11.42 3.42 12.63
C THR A 261 12.08 2.05 12.75
N ASP A 262 11.27 0.99 12.59
CA ASP A 262 11.67 -0.41 12.33
C ASP A 262 12.90 -0.94 13.08
N ARG A 263 12.98 -0.68 14.40
CA ARG A 263 14.10 -1.08 15.26
C ARG A 263 14.33 -2.60 15.36
N THR A 264 13.40 -3.40 14.87
CA THR A 264 13.51 -4.86 14.76
C THR A 264 14.31 -5.29 13.52
N VAL A 265 14.50 -4.42 12.54
CA VAL A 265 15.34 -4.67 11.36
C VAL A 265 16.79 -4.40 11.73
N SER A 266 17.68 -5.35 11.44
CA SER A 266 19.11 -5.29 11.80
C SER A 266 19.80 -3.99 11.35
N LEU A 267 19.43 -3.48 10.17
CA LEU A 267 19.96 -2.24 9.61
C LEU A 267 19.67 -1.01 10.50
N PHE A 268 18.52 -1.01 11.19
CA PHE A 268 18.03 0.11 12.00
C PHE A 268 18.14 -0.17 13.51
N ALA A 269 18.69 -1.30 13.90
CA ALA A 269 18.86 -1.66 15.30
C ALA A 269 19.77 -0.65 16.03
N ALA A 270 19.56 -0.49 17.34
CA ALA A 270 20.45 0.30 18.17
C ALA A 270 21.86 -0.27 18.06
N SER A 271 22.87 0.57 17.89
CA SER A 271 24.23 0.14 18.18
C SER A 271 24.30 -0.12 19.68
N ASP A 272 24.40 -1.38 20.07
CA ASP A 272 24.81 -1.77 21.41
C ASP A 272 26.23 -1.24 21.60
N SER A 273 26.37 0.00 22.07
CA SER A 273 27.57 0.35 22.83
C SER A 273 27.30 -0.16 24.24
N PRO A 274 27.85 -1.31 24.67
CA PRO A 274 27.91 -1.59 26.08
C PRO A 274 28.82 -0.50 26.63
N THR A 275 28.25 0.52 27.27
CA THR A 275 29.02 1.21 28.29
C THR A 275 29.32 0.09 29.29
N PRO A 276 30.58 -0.36 29.47
CA PRO A 276 30.84 -1.37 30.48
C PRO A 276 30.26 -0.82 31.78
N PRO A 277 29.47 -1.60 32.54
CA PRO A 277 28.98 -1.12 33.82
C PRO A 277 30.23 -0.69 34.58
N ARG A 278 30.31 0.60 34.95
CA ARG A 278 31.36 1.10 35.85
C ARG A 278 31.36 0.12 37.00
N ALA A 279 32.39 -0.73 37.06
CA ALA A 279 32.58 -1.64 38.16
C ALA A 279 32.55 -0.75 39.42
N ALA A 280 31.54 -0.97 40.25
CA ALA A 280 31.49 -0.37 41.57
C ALA A 280 32.80 -0.76 42.23
N GLY A 281 33.66 0.23 42.46
CA GLY A 281 35.00 0.03 43.00
C GLY A 281 34.91 -0.70 44.33
N ASP A 282 35.53 -1.88 44.36
CA ASP A 282 36.26 -2.32 45.53
C ASP A 282 37.29 -1.25 45.90
N ARG A 283 37.36 -0.99 47.21
CA ARG A 283 38.36 -0.12 47.82
C ARG A 283 39.66 -0.90 47.89
N ASP A 284 40.73 -0.43 47.24
CA ASP A 284 42.04 -0.36 47.91
C ASP A 284 43.02 0.57 47.17
N GLY A 285 43.93 1.17 47.92
CA GLY A 285 44.76 2.30 47.51
C GLY A 285 46.08 1.96 46.77
N GLY A 286 46.73 3.02 46.28
CA GLY A 286 48.14 3.00 45.86
C GLY A 286 48.48 3.89 44.64
N ASP A 287 49.13 5.02 44.92
CA ASP A 287 50.10 5.80 44.12
C ASP A 287 49.91 6.10 42.61
N SER A 288 49.63 7.39 42.32
CA SER A 288 50.24 8.36 41.35
C SER A 288 50.66 7.93 39.92
N PRO A 289 50.62 8.80 38.85
CA PRO A 289 50.99 10.23 38.86
C PRO A 289 50.10 11.16 37.97
N PRO A 290 50.42 12.46 37.76
CA PRO A 290 49.45 13.54 37.52
C PRO A 290 49.05 13.74 36.06
N ALA A 291 47.92 14.42 35.91
CA ALA A 291 47.31 14.90 34.67
C ALA A 291 48.34 15.54 33.71
N THR A 292 48.39 15.00 32.50
CA THR A 292 48.78 15.75 31.31
C THR A 292 47.50 15.92 30.50
N ASP A 293 47.04 17.17 30.45
CA ASP A 293 45.96 17.62 29.59
C ASP A 293 46.50 17.63 28.15
N GLU A 294 46.30 16.56 27.40
CA GLU A 294 46.37 16.54 25.94
C GLU A 294 45.84 15.17 25.46
N ASP A 295 45.00 15.19 24.42
CA ASP A 295 44.49 14.03 23.69
C ASP A 295 43.19 13.34 24.17
N THR A 296 42.11 14.10 24.31
CA THR A 296 40.76 13.56 24.02
C THR A 296 39.87 14.58 23.31
N ALA A 297 40.33 15.04 22.14
CA ALA A 297 39.54 15.86 21.23
C ALA A 297 39.49 15.23 19.84
N SER A 298 38.97 14.01 19.72
CA SER A 298 38.52 13.46 18.44
C SER A 298 37.70 12.18 18.63
N SER A 299 36.43 12.32 19.03
CA SER A 299 35.31 11.51 18.53
C SER A 299 34.03 11.88 19.28
N GLU A 300 33.70 13.16 19.35
CA GLU A 300 32.29 13.56 19.51
C GLU A 300 31.65 13.50 18.12
N THR A 301 31.46 12.29 17.61
CA THR A 301 30.44 12.06 16.58
C THR A 301 29.12 12.49 17.21
N SER A 302 28.40 13.37 16.52
CA SER A 302 27.12 13.98 16.91
C SER A 302 25.96 12.98 17.03
N GLY A 303 26.21 11.77 17.51
CA GLY A 303 25.23 10.72 17.66
C GLY A 303 24.48 10.89 18.96
N LEU A 304 23.20 11.28 18.88
CA LEU A 304 22.27 11.13 19.98
C LEU A 304 22.24 9.65 20.43
N PRO A 305 22.15 9.35 21.74
CA PRO A 305 22.13 7.98 22.24
C PRO A 305 20.99 7.18 21.59
N GLY A 306 21.33 6.04 21.00
CA GLY A 306 20.39 5.14 20.32
C GLY A 306 20.33 5.30 18.78
N THR A 307 21.09 6.22 18.19
CA THR A 307 21.23 6.30 16.73
C THR A 307 22.23 5.27 16.18
N ASN A 308 22.26 5.08 14.86
CA ASN A 308 23.29 4.33 14.15
C ASN A 308 23.62 5.03 12.81
N ALA A 309 24.68 4.60 12.11
CA ALA A 309 25.10 5.26 10.86
C ALA A 309 24.01 5.28 9.77
N ASN A 310 23.23 4.19 9.67
CA ASN A 310 22.13 4.05 8.72
C ASN A 310 20.99 5.03 9.02
N LEU A 311 20.67 5.24 10.30
CA LEU A 311 19.66 6.21 10.74
C LEU A 311 20.10 7.64 10.48
N GLU A 312 21.39 7.97 10.64
CA GLU A 312 21.89 9.30 10.25
C GLU A 312 21.74 9.53 8.74
N ILE A 313 22.04 8.53 7.90
CA ILE A 313 21.81 8.63 6.45
C ILE A 313 20.32 8.83 6.14
N MET A 314 19.41 8.14 6.84
CA MET A 314 17.97 8.38 6.66
C MET A 314 17.57 9.82 7.02
N LYS A 315 18.14 10.39 8.09
CA LYS A 315 17.88 11.80 8.44
C LYS A 315 18.37 12.74 7.34
N ASP A 316 19.57 12.50 6.80
CA ASP A 316 20.15 13.30 5.71
C ASP A 316 19.29 13.24 4.44
N ILE A 317 18.77 12.07 4.09
CA ILE A 317 17.86 11.89 2.95
C ILE A 317 16.55 12.66 3.16
N LEU A 318 15.92 12.54 4.34
CA LEU A 318 14.67 13.24 4.66
C LEU A 318 14.86 14.76 4.70
N MET A 319 15.98 15.23 5.25
CA MET A 319 16.33 16.65 5.26
C MET A 319 16.56 17.16 3.84
N SER A 320 17.28 16.40 3.02
CA SER A 320 17.49 16.74 1.61
C SER A 320 16.16 16.78 0.85
N TYR A 321 15.21 15.89 1.15
CA TYR A 321 13.87 15.93 0.55
C TYR A 321 13.09 17.18 0.95
N HIS A 322 13.14 17.60 2.22
CA HIS A 322 12.53 18.85 2.66
C HIS A 322 13.05 20.06 1.87
N TYR A 323 14.33 20.06 1.47
CA TYR A 323 14.92 21.12 0.62
C TYR A 323 14.65 20.94 -0.88
N HIS A 324 14.35 19.72 -1.32
CA HIS A 324 13.92 19.44 -2.69
C HIS A 324 12.48 19.93 -2.93
N ASN A 325 11.56 19.61 -2.01
CA ASN A 325 10.16 20.03 -2.04
C ASN A 325 9.81 20.83 -0.77
N ARG A 326 10.13 22.13 -0.79
CA ARG A 326 9.89 23.06 0.33
C ARG A 326 8.39 23.29 0.62
N ASP A 327 7.55 23.16 -0.40
CA ASP A 327 6.11 23.40 -0.28
C ASP A 327 5.44 22.33 0.61
N LEU A 328 5.83 21.06 0.42
CA LEU A 328 5.40 19.95 1.27
C LEU A 328 6.22 19.89 2.56
N GLY A 329 7.55 19.92 2.42
CA GLY A 329 8.51 19.65 3.48
C GLY A 329 8.44 18.22 4.01
N TYR A 330 8.88 18.02 5.26
CA TYR A 330 8.76 16.74 5.93
C TYR A 330 7.43 16.62 6.69
N VAL A 331 6.76 15.48 6.52
CA VAL A 331 5.51 15.12 7.19
C VAL A 331 5.68 13.77 7.88
N GLN A 332 5.10 13.65 9.07
CA GLN A 332 5.17 12.42 9.87
C GLN A 332 4.65 11.22 9.07
N GLY A 333 5.37 10.11 9.10
CA GLY A 333 5.09 8.92 8.29
C GLY A 333 5.91 8.80 7.01
N MET A 334 6.57 9.87 6.54
CA MET A 334 7.49 9.78 5.42
C MET A 334 8.74 8.92 5.71
N SER A 335 9.15 8.80 6.97
CA SER A 335 10.24 7.89 7.37
C SER A 335 9.85 6.41 7.17
N ASP A 336 8.58 6.08 7.37
CA ASP A 336 8.05 4.73 7.13
C ASP A 336 8.04 4.37 5.64
N LEU A 337 7.87 5.38 4.77
CA LEU A 337 7.99 5.22 3.31
C LEU A 337 9.46 5.07 2.87
N LEU A 338 10.37 5.82 3.50
CA LEU A 338 11.79 5.79 3.17
C LEU A 338 12.47 4.48 3.60
N ALA A 339 12.12 3.94 4.77
CA ALA A 339 12.86 2.84 5.39
C ALA A 339 13.02 1.59 4.50
N PRO A 340 11.98 1.08 3.82
CA PRO A 340 12.14 -0.07 2.94
C PRO A 340 12.97 0.23 1.69
N ILE A 341 12.88 1.45 1.14
CA ILE A 341 13.70 1.88 0.01
C ILE A 341 15.17 1.89 0.41
N TYR A 342 15.49 2.51 1.54
CA TYR A 342 16.86 2.55 2.03
C TYR A 342 17.41 1.16 2.36
N ALA A 343 16.58 0.30 2.96
CA ALA A 343 16.99 -1.07 3.29
C ALA A 343 17.34 -1.92 2.06
N VAL A 344 16.68 -1.66 0.92
CA VAL A 344 16.97 -2.33 -0.34
C VAL A 344 18.16 -1.71 -1.05
N MET A 345 18.19 -0.38 -1.19
CA MET A 345 19.19 0.32 -2.00
C MET A 345 20.56 0.38 -1.33
N GLN A 346 20.59 0.63 -0.02
CA GLN A 346 21.81 0.84 0.79
C GLN A 346 22.78 1.92 0.25
N ASP A 347 22.34 2.72 -0.72
CA ASP A 347 23.04 3.88 -1.26
C ASP A 347 22.22 5.15 -1.02
N GLU A 348 22.85 6.19 -0.51
CA GLU A 348 22.17 7.44 -0.13
C GLU A 348 21.50 8.15 -1.33
N VAL A 349 22.20 8.24 -2.46
CA VAL A 349 21.76 8.98 -3.64
C VAL A 349 20.63 8.24 -4.35
N GLU A 350 20.82 6.94 -4.61
CA GLU A 350 19.82 6.11 -5.27
C GLU A 350 18.56 6.00 -4.41
N THR A 351 18.71 5.87 -3.09
CA THR A 351 17.59 5.90 -2.14
C THR A 351 16.84 7.22 -2.24
N PHE A 352 17.54 8.37 -2.22
CA PHE A 352 16.92 9.68 -2.28
C PHE A 352 16.04 9.83 -3.52
N TRP A 353 16.56 9.50 -4.70
CA TRP A 353 15.79 9.66 -5.93
C TRP A 353 14.66 8.64 -6.10
N CYS A 354 14.86 7.40 -5.62
CA CYS A 354 13.77 6.43 -5.52
C CYS A 354 12.66 6.92 -4.58
N PHE A 355 13.04 7.55 -3.47
CA PHE A 355 12.10 8.15 -2.53
C PHE A 355 11.38 9.36 -3.13
N VAL A 356 12.07 10.23 -3.86
CA VAL A 356 11.43 11.35 -4.60
C VAL A 356 10.38 10.82 -5.57
N ALA A 357 10.73 9.82 -6.40
CA ALA A 357 9.79 9.27 -7.37
C ALA A 357 8.60 8.56 -6.70
N PHE A 358 8.81 7.92 -5.54
CA PHE A 358 7.70 7.38 -4.77
C PHE A 358 6.81 8.49 -4.17
N MET A 359 7.43 9.56 -3.69
CA MET A 359 6.71 10.73 -3.17
C MET A 359 5.92 11.47 -4.25
N ASP A 360 6.31 11.43 -5.53
CA ASP A 360 5.49 12.00 -6.60
C ASP A 360 4.09 11.33 -6.67
N ARG A 361 4.00 10.05 -6.29
CA ARG A 361 2.72 9.32 -6.18
C ARG A 361 2.01 9.59 -4.85
N MET A 362 2.77 9.77 -3.77
CA MET A 362 2.26 9.84 -2.40
C MET A 362 2.04 11.26 -1.89
N GLU A 363 2.59 12.28 -2.53
CA GLU A 363 2.54 13.69 -2.11
C GLU A 363 1.10 14.15 -1.78
N PRO A 364 0.07 13.86 -2.59
CA PRO A 364 -1.30 14.29 -2.29
C PRO A 364 -1.80 13.82 -0.92
N ASN A 365 -1.25 12.73 -0.38
CA ASN A 365 -1.63 12.18 0.93
C ASN A 365 -1.03 12.98 2.11
N PHE A 366 0.05 13.72 1.87
CA PHE A 366 0.79 14.46 2.89
C PHE A 366 0.56 15.98 2.85
N ARG A 367 -0.22 16.47 1.87
CA ARG A 367 -0.56 17.90 1.78
C ARG A 367 -1.37 18.36 3.00
N ARG A 368 -1.17 19.62 3.39
CA ARG A 368 -1.82 20.22 4.57
C ARG A 368 -3.34 20.26 4.47
N ASP A 369 -3.87 20.33 3.25
CA ASP A 369 -5.31 20.33 2.96
C ASP A 369 -5.94 18.92 3.04
N GLN A 370 -5.13 17.87 3.13
CA GLN A 370 -5.54 16.46 3.22
C GLN A 370 -6.49 16.00 2.09
N ALA A 371 -6.57 16.78 1.00
CA ALA A 371 -7.52 16.54 -0.07
C ALA A 371 -7.29 15.19 -0.75
N GLY A 372 -6.03 14.76 -0.85
CA GLY A 372 -5.66 13.45 -1.37
C GLY A 372 -6.23 12.33 -0.50
N MET A 373 -5.98 12.35 0.81
CA MET A 373 -6.49 11.33 1.73
C MET A 373 -8.02 11.26 1.71
N HIS A 374 -8.69 12.42 1.75
CA HIS A 374 -10.15 12.45 1.71
C HIS A 374 -10.70 11.83 0.43
N LYS A 375 -10.13 12.20 -0.73
CA LYS A 375 -10.50 11.61 -2.02
C LYS A 375 -10.25 10.10 -2.04
N GLN A 376 -9.15 9.63 -1.46
CA GLN A 376 -8.83 8.20 -1.45
C GLN A 376 -9.81 7.41 -0.55
N LEU A 377 -10.12 7.92 0.63
CA LEU A 377 -11.10 7.30 1.53
C LEU A 377 -12.50 7.28 0.93
N GLN A 378 -12.94 8.38 0.29
CA GLN A 378 -14.22 8.41 -0.41
C GLN A 378 -14.26 7.40 -1.56
N THR A 379 -13.16 7.27 -2.31
CA THR A 379 -13.07 6.27 -3.39
C THR A 379 -13.16 4.84 -2.85
N LEU A 380 -12.53 4.55 -1.69
CA LEU A 380 -12.65 3.26 -1.03
C LEU A 380 -14.07 3.01 -0.52
N CYS A 381 -14.71 4.03 0.07
CA CYS A 381 -16.10 4.01 0.51
C CYS A 381 -17.04 3.64 -0.65
N ASP A 382 -16.94 4.36 -1.77
CA ASP A 382 -17.72 4.10 -2.98
C ASP A 382 -17.46 2.69 -3.54
N LEU A 383 -16.20 2.23 -3.48
CA LEU A 383 -15.82 0.90 -3.98
C LEU A 383 -16.40 -0.20 -3.09
N THR A 384 -16.36 -0.03 -1.77
CA THR A 384 -16.97 -0.95 -0.80
C THR A 384 -18.48 -0.95 -0.94
N GLN A 385 -19.13 0.20 -1.14
CA GLN A 385 -20.57 0.25 -1.42
C GLN A 385 -20.94 -0.53 -2.69
N PHE A 386 -20.13 -0.40 -3.74
CA PHE A 386 -20.38 -1.05 -5.02
C PHE A 386 -20.12 -2.56 -5.00
N MET A 387 -19.03 -2.99 -4.36
CA MET A 387 -18.58 -4.39 -4.36
C MET A 387 -19.15 -5.20 -3.19
N LEU A 388 -19.34 -4.59 -2.01
CA LEU A 388 -19.72 -5.20 -0.74
C LEU A 388 -20.90 -4.45 -0.08
N PRO A 389 -22.09 -4.40 -0.72
CA PRO A 389 -23.18 -3.52 -0.29
C PRO A 389 -23.73 -3.84 1.11
N ARG A 390 -23.79 -5.11 1.51
CA ARG A 390 -24.27 -5.50 2.85
C ARG A 390 -23.31 -5.07 3.95
N PHE A 391 -22.01 -5.28 3.74
CA PHE A 391 -20.98 -4.81 4.65
C PHE A 391 -20.94 -3.28 4.72
N TYR A 392 -21.10 -2.59 3.59
CA TYR A 392 -21.22 -1.14 3.57
C TYR A 392 -22.41 -0.65 4.39
N GLN A 393 -23.58 -1.27 4.25
CA GLN A 393 -24.76 -0.90 5.04
C GLN A 393 -24.50 -1.10 6.55
N PHE A 394 -23.85 -2.20 6.93
CA PHE A 394 -23.42 -2.42 8.32
C PHE A 394 -22.51 -1.28 8.81
N LEU A 395 -21.55 -0.84 7.99
CA LEU A 395 -20.67 0.27 8.36
C LEU A 395 -21.44 1.59 8.53
N VAL A 396 -22.43 1.86 7.69
CA VAL A 396 -23.33 3.02 7.83
C VAL A 396 -24.13 2.95 9.13
N ASP A 397 -24.68 1.77 9.45
CA ASP A 397 -25.48 1.57 10.67
C ASP A 397 -24.66 1.76 11.96
N HIS A 398 -23.33 1.71 11.86
CA HIS A 398 -22.38 1.83 12.97
C HIS A 398 -21.48 3.09 12.91
N ASP A 399 -21.86 4.11 12.13
CA ASP A 399 -21.09 5.37 11.98
C ASP A 399 -19.63 5.17 11.50
N ALA A 400 -19.38 4.10 10.74
CA ALA A 400 -18.05 3.68 10.24
C ALA A 400 -17.90 3.82 8.71
N ASP A 401 -18.83 4.50 8.03
CA ASP A 401 -18.92 4.66 6.58
C ASP A 401 -17.81 5.53 5.97
N ASN A 402 -17.20 6.40 6.77
CA ASN A 402 -16.07 7.27 6.39
C ASN A 402 -14.73 6.54 6.16
N MET A 403 -14.67 5.21 6.36
CA MET A 403 -13.50 4.36 6.15
C MET A 403 -12.24 4.78 6.94
N PHE A 404 -12.37 5.48 8.07
CA PHE A 404 -11.21 5.93 8.86
C PHE A 404 -10.31 4.78 9.33
N CYS A 405 -10.86 3.59 9.52
CA CYS A 405 -10.10 2.39 9.86
C CYS A 405 -9.04 2.05 8.80
N ALA A 406 -9.20 2.48 7.55
CA ALA A 406 -8.25 2.31 6.46
C ALA A 406 -7.33 3.54 6.23
N PHE A 407 -7.42 4.59 7.07
CA PHE A 407 -6.60 5.81 6.89
C PHE A 407 -5.10 5.48 6.91
N ARG A 408 -4.65 4.70 7.90
CA ARG A 408 -3.24 4.28 8.04
C ARG A 408 -2.79 3.43 6.86
N TRP A 409 -3.67 2.59 6.32
CA TRP A 409 -3.38 1.74 5.17
C TRP A 409 -3.02 2.57 3.94
N LEU A 410 -3.84 3.57 3.62
CA LEU A 410 -3.67 4.38 2.41
C LEU A 410 -2.58 5.46 2.57
N LEU A 411 -2.40 6.00 3.78
CA LEU A 411 -1.38 7.04 4.04
C LEU A 411 0.05 6.52 3.83
N ILE A 412 0.34 5.29 4.27
CA ILE A 412 1.68 4.69 4.22
C ILE A 412 1.72 3.34 3.50
N TRP A 413 0.80 3.12 2.57
CA TRP A 413 0.70 1.91 1.75
C TRP A 413 0.94 0.62 2.54
N PHE A 414 0.10 0.43 3.56
CA PHE A 414 0.05 -0.75 4.43
C PHE A 414 1.33 -1.08 5.20
N LYS A 415 2.35 -0.20 5.22
CA LYS A 415 3.65 -0.44 5.86
C LYS A 415 3.60 -0.93 7.31
N ARG A 416 2.53 -0.59 8.04
CA ARG A 416 2.31 -1.02 9.43
C ARG A 416 1.50 -2.29 9.56
N GLU A 417 0.90 -2.80 8.49
CA GLU A 417 -0.01 -3.95 8.52
C GLU A 417 0.67 -5.28 8.15
N PHE A 418 1.76 -5.23 7.40
CA PHE A 418 2.50 -6.41 6.95
C PHE A 418 3.91 -6.46 7.53
N ALA A 419 4.49 -7.67 7.54
CA ALA A 419 5.89 -7.86 7.91
C ALA A 419 6.82 -7.13 6.91
N PHE A 420 8.05 -6.84 7.34
CA PHE A 420 8.99 -6.07 6.52
C PHE A 420 9.26 -6.71 5.15
N ALA A 421 9.45 -8.03 5.10
CA ALA A 421 9.66 -8.77 3.86
C ALA A 421 8.44 -8.71 2.93
N ASP A 422 7.24 -8.83 3.49
CA ASP A 422 5.98 -8.76 2.75
C ASP A 422 5.75 -7.38 2.13
N ILE A 423 6.13 -6.31 2.84
CA ILE A 423 6.03 -4.95 2.31
C ILE A 423 6.87 -4.75 1.05
N LEU A 424 8.06 -5.35 0.97
CA LEU A 424 8.89 -5.24 -0.24
C LEU A 424 8.14 -5.82 -1.45
N VAL A 425 7.53 -6.99 -1.28
CA VAL A 425 6.76 -7.66 -2.34
C VAL A 425 5.47 -6.91 -2.66
N LEU A 426 4.76 -6.41 -1.66
CA LEU A 426 3.55 -5.61 -1.86
C LEU A 426 3.85 -4.37 -2.71
N TRP A 427 4.91 -3.63 -2.37
CA TRP A 427 5.27 -2.42 -3.10
C TRP A 427 5.77 -2.71 -4.51
N GLU A 428 6.50 -3.80 -4.74
CA GLU A 428 6.84 -4.27 -6.10
C GLU A 428 5.59 -4.50 -6.96
N VAL A 429 4.58 -5.15 -6.39
CA VAL A 429 3.30 -5.41 -7.07
C VAL A 429 2.56 -4.10 -7.35
N LEU A 430 2.52 -3.18 -6.39
CA LEU A 430 1.87 -1.88 -6.55
C LEU A 430 2.60 -0.99 -7.57
N TRP A 431 3.93 -0.94 -7.57
CA TRP A 431 4.73 -0.16 -8.52
C TRP A 431 4.80 -0.79 -9.91
N SER A 432 4.45 -2.07 -10.07
CA SER A 432 4.34 -2.68 -11.39
C SER A 432 3.27 -2.03 -12.26
N ASP A 433 2.24 -1.42 -11.65
CA ASP A 433 1.08 -0.81 -12.32
C ASP A 433 0.46 -1.73 -13.40
N HIS A 434 0.60 -3.06 -13.26
CA HIS A 434 0.26 -4.00 -14.33
C HIS A 434 -1.23 -4.01 -14.68
N LEU A 435 -2.09 -4.03 -13.65
CA LEU A 435 -3.55 -4.02 -13.81
C LEU A 435 -4.10 -2.58 -13.79
N THR A 436 -3.70 -1.81 -12.78
CA THR A 436 -4.13 -0.42 -12.59
C THR A 436 -3.13 0.29 -11.66
N PRO A 437 -2.88 1.59 -11.86
CA PRO A 437 -2.06 2.39 -10.94
C PRO A 437 -2.70 2.55 -9.55
N HIS A 438 -3.99 2.21 -9.42
CA HIS A 438 -4.77 2.32 -8.20
C HIS A 438 -5.05 0.96 -7.54
N PHE A 439 -4.16 -0.02 -7.74
CA PHE A 439 -4.37 -1.40 -7.26
C PHE A 439 -4.43 -1.50 -5.73
N TYR A 440 -3.84 -0.53 -5.01
CA TYR A 440 -3.91 -0.45 -3.55
C TYR A 440 -5.34 -0.36 -3.00
N TYR A 441 -6.33 0.13 -3.76
CA TYR A 441 -7.74 0.05 -3.32
C TYR A 441 -8.26 -1.37 -3.30
N PHE A 442 -7.86 -2.20 -4.26
CA PHE A 442 -8.28 -3.60 -4.31
C PHE A 442 -7.58 -4.43 -3.25
N VAL A 443 -6.36 -4.05 -2.83
CA VAL A 443 -5.71 -4.61 -1.64
C VAL A 443 -6.52 -4.26 -0.38
N ALA A 444 -6.91 -2.99 -0.19
CA ALA A 444 -7.74 -2.59 0.94
C ALA A 444 -9.10 -3.31 0.92
N LEU A 445 -9.77 -3.37 -0.23
CA LEU A 445 -11.03 -4.06 -0.41
C LEU A 445 -10.90 -5.56 -0.13
N ALA A 446 -9.82 -6.21 -0.54
CA ALA A 446 -9.57 -7.61 -0.26
C ALA A 446 -9.44 -7.89 1.25
N ILE A 447 -8.77 -7.02 1.99
CA ILE A 447 -8.70 -7.13 3.46
C ILE A 447 -10.10 -6.95 4.07
N LEU A 448 -10.87 -5.95 3.61
CA LEU A 448 -12.24 -5.74 4.11
C LEU A 448 -13.16 -6.92 3.79
N ASP A 449 -13.14 -7.43 2.56
CA ASP A 449 -13.91 -8.59 2.09
C ASP A 449 -13.64 -9.83 2.94
N GLN A 450 -12.37 -10.10 3.26
CA GLN A 450 -11.97 -11.25 4.08
C GLN A 450 -12.49 -11.18 5.52
N HIS A 451 -12.71 -9.99 6.05
CA HIS A 451 -13.10 -9.78 7.44
C HIS A 451 -14.56 -9.30 7.60
N ALA A 452 -15.28 -9.11 6.49
CA ALA A 452 -16.61 -8.50 6.47
C ALA A 452 -17.61 -9.26 7.35
N ASP A 453 -17.72 -10.58 7.16
CA ASP A 453 -18.66 -11.43 7.90
C ASP A 453 -18.33 -11.45 9.39
N VAL A 454 -17.06 -11.62 9.74
CA VAL A 454 -16.60 -11.67 11.13
C VAL A 454 -16.90 -10.36 11.85
N ILE A 455 -16.67 -9.23 11.18
CA ILE A 455 -16.97 -7.91 11.72
C ILE A 455 -18.48 -7.74 11.90
N ALA A 456 -19.27 -8.05 10.87
CA ALA A 456 -20.72 -7.84 10.86
C ALA A 456 -21.46 -8.72 11.87
N GLU A 457 -20.98 -9.93 12.13
CA GLU A 457 -21.61 -10.87 13.07
C GLU A 457 -21.23 -10.60 14.53
N ASN A 458 -20.01 -10.12 14.80
CA ASN A 458 -19.46 -10.11 16.16
C ASN A 458 -19.34 -8.72 16.77
N LEU A 459 -19.18 -7.67 15.97
CA LEU A 459 -18.92 -6.30 16.43
C LEU A 459 -20.18 -5.43 16.32
N ALA A 460 -20.35 -4.46 17.23
CA ALA A 460 -21.50 -3.54 17.18
C ALA A 460 -21.17 -2.11 17.62
N ALA A 461 -19.90 -1.76 17.78
CA ALA A 461 -19.49 -0.38 18.01
C ALA A 461 -18.34 0.03 17.08
N PHE A 462 -18.29 1.31 16.71
CA PHE A 462 -17.26 1.86 15.84
C PHE A 462 -15.83 1.62 16.36
N ASP A 463 -15.62 1.78 17.66
CA ASP A 463 -14.31 1.62 18.28
C ASP A 463 -13.87 0.14 18.37
N GLU A 464 -14.82 -0.79 18.49
CA GLU A 464 -14.56 -2.23 18.32
C GLU A 464 -14.08 -2.54 16.90
N ILE A 465 -14.72 -1.98 15.87
CA ILE A 465 -14.34 -2.16 14.45
C ILE A 465 -12.93 -1.58 14.21
N LEU A 466 -12.69 -0.36 14.69
CA LEU A 466 -11.39 0.29 14.57
C LEU A 466 -10.28 -0.50 15.30
N LYS A 467 -10.56 -1.00 16.51
CA LYS A 467 -9.62 -1.82 17.28
C LYS A 467 -9.34 -3.14 16.58
N TYR A 468 -10.38 -3.83 16.11
CA TYR A 468 -10.25 -5.07 15.36
C TYR A 468 -9.35 -4.89 14.14
N ILE A 469 -9.63 -3.88 13.31
CA ILE A 469 -8.87 -3.59 12.09
C ILE A 469 -7.41 -3.24 12.41
N ASN A 470 -7.15 -2.43 13.43
CA ASN A 470 -5.79 -2.09 13.84
C ASN A 470 -5.02 -3.32 14.34
N ASP A 471 -5.71 -4.25 14.98
CA ASP A 471 -5.14 -5.47 15.51
C ASP A 471 -4.95 -6.59 14.46
N LEU A 472 -5.40 -6.38 13.22
CA LEU A 472 -5.02 -7.22 12.06
C LEU A 472 -3.55 -7.03 11.65
N SER A 473 -2.93 -5.94 12.13
CA SER A 473 -1.52 -5.64 11.87
C SER A 473 -0.61 -6.83 12.19
N GLY A 474 0.09 -7.32 11.17
CA GLY A 474 1.03 -8.43 11.28
C GLY A 474 0.40 -9.82 11.21
N THR A 475 -0.92 -9.93 11.05
CA THR A 475 -1.64 -11.21 10.91
C THR A 475 -2.17 -11.48 9.50
N ILE A 476 -2.09 -10.50 8.60
CA ILE A 476 -2.65 -10.59 7.25
C ILE A 476 -1.69 -11.38 6.34
N ASP A 477 -2.20 -12.43 5.68
CA ASP A 477 -1.43 -13.16 4.67
C ASP A 477 -1.39 -12.39 3.35
N LEU A 478 -0.21 -11.97 2.94
CA LEU A 478 -0.02 -11.16 1.74
C LEU A 478 -0.44 -11.91 0.46
N SER A 479 -0.08 -13.19 0.34
CA SER A 479 -0.29 -13.96 -0.89
C SER A 479 -1.77 -14.19 -1.17
N ALA A 480 -2.54 -14.57 -0.15
CA ALA A 480 -4.00 -14.70 -0.23
C ALA A 480 -4.66 -13.35 -0.52
N THR A 481 -4.22 -12.28 0.17
CA THR A 481 -4.76 -10.93 -0.02
C THR A 481 -4.57 -10.44 -1.45
N LEU A 482 -3.36 -10.60 -2.03
CA LEU A 482 -3.08 -10.17 -3.41
C LEU A 482 -3.86 -10.99 -4.45
N ARG A 483 -4.08 -12.28 -4.22
CA ARG A 483 -4.91 -13.12 -5.09
C ARG A 483 -6.38 -12.66 -5.04
N ARG A 484 -6.92 -12.44 -3.84
CA ARG A 484 -8.28 -11.90 -3.64
C ARG A 484 -8.43 -10.52 -4.29
N ALA A 485 -7.43 -9.66 -4.17
CA ALA A 485 -7.42 -8.33 -4.80
C ALA A 485 -7.49 -8.40 -6.34
N GLU A 486 -6.75 -9.32 -6.98
CA GLU A 486 -6.81 -9.54 -8.44
C GLU A 486 -8.21 -10.01 -8.88
N ILE A 487 -8.79 -10.96 -8.16
CA ILE A 487 -10.15 -11.46 -8.41
C ILE A 487 -11.18 -10.32 -8.30
N LEU A 488 -11.12 -9.55 -7.22
CA LEU A 488 -12.02 -8.41 -6.99
C LEU A 488 -11.87 -7.34 -8.06
N TYR A 489 -10.66 -7.07 -8.55
CA TYR A 489 -10.42 -6.15 -9.66
C TYR A 489 -11.11 -6.59 -10.95
N HIS A 490 -10.99 -7.87 -11.32
CA HIS A 490 -11.66 -8.39 -12.51
C HIS A 490 -13.17 -8.39 -12.37
N ARG A 491 -13.69 -8.74 -11.18
CA ARG A 491 -15.12 -8.70 -10.87
C ARG A 491 -15.68 -7.27 -10.96
N PHE A 492 -14.95 -6.31 -10.41
CA PHE A 492 -15.29 -4.88 -10.52
C PHE A 492 -15.40 -4.45 -11.98
N GLY A 493 -14.42 -4.82 -12.82
CA GLY A 493 -14.44 -4.54 -14.25
C GLY A 493 -15.65 -5.11 -14.97
N GLN A 494 -16.04 -6.34 -14.65
CA GLN A 494 -17.23 -6.99 -15.23
C GLN A 494 -18.54 -6.32 -14.80
N GLN A 495 -18.68 -6.01 -13.52
CA GLN A 495 -19.87 -5.29 -13.03
C GLN A 495 -19.97 -3.91 -13.67
N MET A 496 -18.85 -3.18 -13.81
CA MET A 496 -18.80 -1.89 -14.52
C MET A 496 -19.27 -2.01 -15.98
N ASP A 497 -18.74 -3.00 -16.72
CA ASP A 497 -19.12 -3.22 -18.12
C ASP A 497 -20.60 -3.61 -18.27
N PHE A 498 -21.15 -4.36 -17.31
CA PHE A 498 -22.58 -4.70 -17.26
C PHE A 498 -23.44 -3.44 -17.09
N PHE A 499 -23.13 -2.58 -16.11
CA PHE A 499 -23.87 -1.34 -15.90
C PHE A 499 -23.77 -0.40 -17.11
N ASP A 500 -22.61 -0.29 -17.75
CA ASP A 500 -22.45 0.53 -18.95
C ASP A 500 -23.35 0.08 -20.11
N ARG A 501 -23.50 -1.24 -20.31
CA ARG A 501 -24.39 -1.79 -21.35
C ARG A 501 -25.86 -1.49 -21.08
N HIS A 502 -26.27 -1.51 -19.82
CA HIS A 502 -27.66 -1.27 -19.41
C HIS A 502 -27.98 0.22 -19.21
N ALA A 503 -26.95 1.08 -19.09
CA ALA A 503 -27.10 2.54 -19.02
C ALA A 503 -27.20 3.22 -20.40
N GLN A 504 -26.83 2.53 -21.50
CA GLN A 504 -27.05 3.07 -22.84
C GLN A 504 -28.52 2.90 -23.26
N PRO A 505 -29.26 3.98 -23.55
CA PRO A 505 -30.59 3.85 -24.12
C PRO A 505 -30.48 3.17 -25.49
N SER A 506 -31.22 2.09 -25.67
CA SER A 506 -31.32 1.39 -26.94
C SER A 506 -31.68 2.38 -28.06
N CYS A 507 -30.81 2.48 -29.05
CA CYS A 507 -31.10 3.16 -30.31
C CYS A 507 -32.33 2.46 -30.93
N PRO A 508 -33.39 3.17 -31.34
CA PRO A 508 -34.57 2.51 -31.88
C PRO A 508 -34.19 1.85 -33.21
N ALA A 509 -34.19 0.52 -33.23
CA ALA A 509 -34.07 -0.25 -34.46
C ALA A 509 -35.30 0.06 -35.32
N GLU A 510 -35.08 0.65 -36.50
CA GLU A 510 -36.12 0.90 -37.48
C GLU A 510 -36.77 -0.43 -37.91
N GLY A 511 -38.07 -0.55 -37.63
CA GLY A 511 -39.08 -1.16 -38.50
C GLY A 511 -38.96 -2.66 -38.79
N LYS A 512 -39.79 -3.45 -38.11
CA LYS A 512 -40.72 -4.37 -38.77
C LYS A 512 -41.86 -4.75 -37.83
N GLU A 513 -43.06 -4.27 -38.16
CA GLU A 513 -44.32 -4.71 -37.55
C GLU A 513 -44.48 -6.23 -37.74
N GLY A 514 -44.72 -6.92 -36.63
CA GLY A 514 -45.04 -8.33 -36.58
C GLY A 514 -45.82 -8.61 -35.30
N THR A 515 -47.14 -8.58 -35.42
CA THR A 515 -48.11 -8.91 -34.38
C THR A 515 -47.84 -10.29 -33.77
N GLY A 516 -47.56 -10.33 -32.46
CA GLY A 516 -47.45 -11.57 -31.70
C GLY A 516 -47.46 -11.27 -30.19
N THR A 517 -48.56 -11.62 -29.54
CA THR A 517 -48.75 -11.56 -28.08
C THR A 517 -47.68 -12.37 -27.34
N ALA A 518 -46.95 -11.72 -26.42
CA ALA A 518 -46.07 -12.36 -25.43
C ALA A 518 -46.27 -11.70 -24.05
N PRO A 519 -46.02 -12.44 -22.95
CA PRO A 519 -46.64 -12.20 -21.65
C PRO A 519 -45.94 -11.11 -20.83
N VAL A 520 -46.70 -10.59 -19.87
CA VAL A 520 -46.28 -9.65 -18.82
C VAL A 520 -45.09 -10.20 -18.04
N ALA A 521 -43.92 -9.59 -18.20
CA ALA A 521 -42.80 -9.69 -17.26
C ALA A 521 -42.76 -8.39 -16.42
N SER A 522 -43.49 -8.41 -15.32
CA SER A 522 -43.37 -7.44 -14.24
C SER A 522 -42.14 -7.76 -13.40
N ASN A 523 -41.07 -6.98 -13.58
CA ASN A 523 -40.12 -6.54 -12.55
C ASN A 523 -39.01 -5.73 -13.24
N VAL A 524 -39.30 -4.47 -13.58
CA VAL A 524 -38.25 -3.49 -13.86
C VAL A 524 -37.82 -2.92 -12.52
N THR A 525 -36.82 -3.55 -11.92
CA THR A 525 -36.04 -2.98 -10.82
C THR A 525 -35.54 -1.60 -11.28
N ALA A 526 -35.77 -0.57 -10.48
CA ALA A 526 -35.36 0.79 -10.79
C ALA A 526 -33.87 0.82 -11.19
N LEU A 527 -33.54 1.55 -12.28
CA LEU A 527 -32.15 1.81 -12.66
C LEU A 527 -31.37 2.29 -11.42
N PRO A 528 -30.25 1.64 -11.05
CA PRO A 528 -29.46 2.08 -9.92
C PRO A 528 -28.88 3.48 -10.19
N PRO A 529 -28.55 4.24 -9.14
CA PRO A 529 -28.02 5.59 -9.28
C PRO A 529 -26.76 5.58 -10.16
N SER A 530 -26.57 6.65 -10.92
CA SER A 530 -25.40 6.84 -11.78
C SER A 530 -24.10 6.49 -11.05
N ILE A 531 -23.29 5.61 -11.64
CA ILE A 531 -22.01 5.17 -11.06
C ILE A 531 -21.17 6.40 -10.68
N PRO A 532 -20.68 6.50 -9.43
CA PRO A 532 -19.81 7.60 -8.98
C PRO A 532 -18.62 7.83 -9.93
N ALA A 533 -18.27 9.09 -10.14
CA ALA A 533 -17.15 9.47 -11.02
C ALA A 533 -15.79 8.93 -10.50
N THR A 534 -15.66 8.78 -9.19
CA THR A 534 -14.53 8.16 -8.47
C THR A 534 -14.26 6.73 -8.97
N LEU A 535 -15.30 5.90 -9.09
CA LEU A 535 -15.17 4.51 -9.55
C LEU A 535 -14.79 4.41 -11.02
N ARG A 536 -15.18 5.38 -11.86
CA ARG A 536 -14.77 5.38 -13.28
C ARG A 536 -13.25 5.48 -13.46
N ALA A 537 -12.54 6.13 -12.52
CA ALA A 537 -11.09 6.23 -12.56
C ALA A 537 -10.37 4.91 -12.24
N LEU A 538 -11.06 3.95 -11.62
CA LEU A 538 -10.53 2.63 -11.28
C LEU A 538 -10.70 1.58 -12.39
N ARG A 539 -11.27 1.97 -13.53
CA ARG A 539 -11.59 1.05 -14.62
C ARG A 539 -10.36 0.28 -15.09
N PRO A 540 -10.55 -0.99 -15.51
CA PRO A 540 -9.48 -1.72 -16.16
C PRO A 540 -8.98 -0.97 -17.39
N VAL A 541 -7.66 -0.88 -17.54
CA VAL A 541 -7.05 -0.32 -18.75
C VAL A 541 -7.46 -1.22 -19.91
N ARG A 542 -8.41 -0.76 -20.73
CA ARG A 542 -8.82 -1.48 -21.94
C ARG A 542 -7.63 -1.49 -22.89
N VAL A 543 -6.95 -2.63 -22.98
CA VAL A 543 -6.09 -2.91 -24.13
C VAL A 543 -7.02 -2.88 -25.36
N PRO A 544 -6.78 -2.02 -26.37
CA PRO A 544 -7.66 -1.90 -27.51
C PRO A 544 -7.88 -3.28 -28.16
N SER A 545 -9.14 -3.69 -28.25
CA SER A 545 -9.59 -4.96 -28.86
C SER A 545 -9.08 -5.17 -30.30
N ALA A 546 -8.60 -4.10 -30.96
CA ALA A 546 -7.98 -4.18 -32.29
C ALA A 546 -6.75 -5.11 -32.32
N ALA A 547 -6.01 -5.25 -31.22
CA ALA A 547 -4.83 -6.13 -31.14
C ALA A 547 -5.16 -7.64 -30.99
N ARG A 548 -6.40 -8.01 -30.63
CA ARG A 548 -6.83 -9.43 -30.59
C ARG A 548 -7.22 -9.95 -31.98
N SER A 549 -7.65 -9.07 -32.89
CA SER A 549 -8.03 -9.48 -34.25
C SER A 549 -6.82 -9.75 -35.15
N THR A 550 -5.70 -9.08 -34.93
CA THR A 550 -4.48 -9.26 -35.73
C THR A 550 -3.71 -10.53 -35.37
N LEU A 551 -3.76 -10.98 -34.11
CA LEU A 551 -3.13 -12.25 -33.70
C LEU A 551 -3.92 -13.49 -34.15
N SER A 552 -5.24 -13.39 -34.30
CA SER A 552 -6.04 -14.49 -34.89
C SER A 552 -5.89 -14.59 -36.40
N SER A 553 -5.65 -13.47 -37.10
CA SER A 553 -5.45 -13.47 -38.56
C SER A 553 -4.07 -13.98 -38.97
N VAL A 554 -3.03 -13.75 -38.17
CA VAL A 554 -1.68 -14.25 -38.46
C VAL A 554 -1.56 -15.76 -38.18
N ALA A 555 -2.32 -16.30 -37.22
CA ALA A 555 -2.35 -17.75 -36.94
C ALA A 555 -3.09 -18.59 -38.01
N GLN A 556 -3.96 -17.98 -38.82
CA GLN A 556 -4.66 -18.68 -39.92
C GLN A 556 -3.94 -18.60 -41.27
N THR A 557 -2.86 -17.82 -41.41
CA THR A 557 -2.13 -17.67 -42.69
C THR A 557 -0.87 -18.54 -42.76
N ILE A 558 -0.63 -19.43 -41.78
CA ILE A 558 0.53 -20.36 -41.75
C ILE A 558 0.09 -21.83 -41.97
N THR A 559 -1.19 -22.08 -42.26
CA THR A 559 -1.72 -23.44 -42.51
C THR A 559 -2.55 -23.56 -43.80
N GLU A 560 -2.16 -22.86 -44.86
CA GLU A 560 -2.52 -23.19 -46.26
C GLU A 560 -1.32 -23.05 -47.20
#